data_AF-A0A7W1ZE76-F1
#
_entry.id   AF-A0A7W1ZE76-F1
#
_cell.length_a   1.000
_cell.length_b   1.000
_cell.length_c   1.000
_cell.angle_alpha   90.00
_cell.angle_beta   90.00
_cell.angle_gamma   90.00
#
_symmetry.space_group_name_H-M   'P 1'
#
loop_
_entity.id
_entity.type
_entity.pdbx_description
1 polymer ?
#
loop_
_entity_poly.entity_id
_entity_poly.type
_entity_poly.pdbx_seq_one_letter_code
_entity_poly.pdbx_strand_id
1 'polypeptide(L)'
;MKKTIVLFALIVTSTCLSQNTPFKNMTEAKNGFIGIGTTTPDAMLTVKGAIHTQEVLVDLDGAVAPDYVFEKYYNGFSALKNDYTFLSLSEIEDYIKKNHHLPKIPSAACMENNGVSLKEMNLLLLEKIEELTLHTIEQQKQIDLLNSRLKNLESNN
;
A
#
# COMPACT_ATOMS: atom_id res chain seq x y z
N MET A 1 -40.99 8.36 -63.67
CA MET A 1 -40.09 8.89 -62.61
C MET A 1 -40.58 8.65 -61.16
N LYS A 2 -41.58 7.77 -60.89
CA LYS A 2 -42.05 7.53 -59.51
C LYS A 2 -41.64 6.18 -58.89
N LYS A 3 -41.05 5.27 -59.66
CA LYS A 3 -40.65 3.91 -59.20
C LYS A 3 -39.20 3.80 -58.72
N THR A 4 -38.33 4.76 -59.06
CA THR A 4 -36.92 4.78 -58.63
C THR A 4 -36.70 5.45 -57.26
N ILE A 5 -37.65 6.26 -56.80
CA ILE A 5 -37.56 6.97 -55.50
C ILE A 5 -37.92 6.05 -54.32
N VAL A 6 -38.77 5.05 -54.54
CA VAL A 6 -39.17 4.10 -53.47
C VAL A 6 -38.05 3.11 -53.12
N LEU A 7 -37.18 2.78 -54.08
CA LEU A 7 -36.06 1.85 -53.83
C LEU A 7 -34.92 2.49 -53.05
N PHE A 8 -34.78 3.83 -53.09
CA PHE A 8 -33.76 4.55 -52.33
C PHE A 8 -34.17 4.83 -50.86
N ALA A 9 -35.46 4.76 -50.55
CA ALA A 9 -35.98 4.96 -49.20
C ALA A 9 -35.88 3.71 -48.30
N LEU A 10 -35.64 2.53 -48.88
CA LEU A 10 -35.59 1.27 -48.11
C LEU A 10 -34.18 0.93 -47.58
N ILE A 11 -33.13 1.63 -48.03
CA ILE A 11 -31.73 1.27 -47.71
C ILE A 11 -31.08 2.24 -46.70
N VAL A 12 -31.77 3.32 -46.30
CA VAL A 12 -31.20 4.34 -45.38
C VAL A 12 -31.61 4.14 -43.91
N THR A 13 -32.42 3.14 -43.57
CA THR A 13 -32.83 2.89 -42.16
C THR A 13 -32.16 1.69 -41.51
N SER A 14 -31.08 1.16 -42.09
CA SER A 14 -30.15 0.30 -41.35
C SER A 14 -29.31 1.19 -40.41
N THR A 15 -29.95 1.87 -39.46
CA THR A 15 -29.26 2.29 -38.25
C THR A 15 -28.74 1.00 -37.63
N CYS A 16 -27.44 0.79 -37.77
CA CYS A 16 -26.70 -0.25 -37.10
C CYS A 16 -26.94 -0.03 -35.60
N LEU A 17 -27.92 -0.72 -35.02
CA LEU A 17 -27.97 -0.89 -33.58
C LEU A 17 -26.73 -1.72 -33.26
N SER A 18 -25.64 -1.02 -32.93
CA SER A 18 -24.45 -1.63 -32.37
C SER A 18 -24.91 -2.48 -31.20
N GLN A 19 -24.83 -3.80 -31.35
CA GLN A 19 -25.10 -4.74 -30.28
C GLN A 19 -23.98 -4.60 -29.27
N ASN A 20 -24.08 -3.59 -28.40
CA ASN A 20 -23.23 -3.49 -27.24
C ASN A 20 -23.73 -4.54 -26.26
N THR A 21 -23.32 -5.79 -26.44
CA THR A 21 -23.56 -6.83 -25.43
C THR A 21 -22.72 -6.45 -24.22
N PRO A 22 -23.35 -6.01 -23.11
CA PRO A 22 -22.57 -5.62 -21.95
C PRO A 22 -21.82 -6.86 -21.44
N PHE A 23 -20.54 -6.69 -21.12
CA PHE A 23 -19.78 -7.75 -20.47
C PHE A 23 -20.51 -8.17 -19.20
N LYS A 24 -20.79 -9.47 -19.05
CA LYS A 24 -21.65 -10.02 -17.99
C LYS A 24 -21.26 -9.57 -16.58
N ASN A 25 -19.96 -9.36 -16.33
CA ASN A 25 -19.42 -9.03 -15.02
C ASN A 25 -18.78 -7.63 -14.94
N MET A 26 -18.83 -6.82 -16.01
CA MET A 26 -18.31 -5.45 -15.97
C MET A 26 -19.46 -4.46 -16.00
N THR A 27 -19.35 -3.43 -15.16
CA THR A 27 -20.28 -2.30 -15.12
C THR A 27 -19.50 -1.02 -15.38
N GLU A 28 -19.97 -0.21 -16.32
CA GLU A 28 -19.55 1.18 -16.47
C GLU A 28 -20.59 2.08 -15.80
N ALA A 29 -20.20 2.78 -14.75
CA ALA A 29 -21.06 3.74 -14.07
C ALA A 29 -21.13 5.06 -14.86
N LYS A 30 -22.18 5.87 -14.61
CA LYS A 30 -22.44 7.13 -15.35
C LYS A 30 -21.30 8.16 -15.25
N ASN A 31 -20.40 8.01 -14.29
CA ASN A 31 -19.23 8.85 -14.07
C ASN A 31 -17.95 8.29 -14.71
N GLY A 32 -18.03 7.21 -15.50
CA GLY A 32 -16.88 6.58 -16.15
C GLY A 32 -16.11 5.59 -15.26
N PHE A 33 -16.63 5.25 -14.07
CA PHE A 33 -15.99 4.26 -13.21
C PHE A 33 -16.27 2.84 -13.70
N ILE A 34 -15.26 1.98 -13.64
CA ILE A 34 -15.34 0.59 -14.05
C ILE A 34 -15.45 -0.31 -12.82
N GLY A 35 -16.55 -1.05 -12.72
CA GLY A 35 -16.76 -2.09 -11.72
C GLY A 35 -16.63 -3.48 -12.32
N ILE A 36 -15.84 -4.36 -11.72
CA ILE A 36 -15.79 -5.79 -12.04
C ILE A 36 -16.42 -6.57 -10.89
N GLY A 37 -17.54 -7.26 -11.12
CA GLY A 37 -18.28 -7.98 -10.08
C GLY A 37 -19.08 -7.09 -9.12
N THR A 38 -19.17 -5.78 -9.39
CA THR A 38 -19.99 -4.81 -8.65
C THR A 38 -20.68 -3.84 -9.60
N THR A 39 -21.88 -3.39 -9.24
CA THR A 39 -22.63 -2.34 -9.94
C THR A 39 -22.44 -0.95 -9.33
N THR A 40 -21.72 -0.87 -8.20
CA THR A 40 -21.49 0.35 -7.42
C THR A 40 -19.99 0.53 -7.21
N PRO A 41 -19.23 0.90 -8.27
CA PRO A 41 -17.81 1.20 -8.12
C PRO A 41 -17.63 2.50 -7.31
N ASP A 42 -16.67 2.47 -6.39
CA ASP A 42 -16.28 3.55 -5.49
C ASP A 42 -14.93 4.20 -5.87
N ALA A 43 -14.19 3.58 -6.79
CA ALA A 43 -12.96 4.11 -7.39
C ALA A 43 -13.04 4.02 -8.93
N MET A 44 -12.04 4.57 -9.62
CA MET A 44 -11.95 4.49 -11.09
C MET A 44 -12.01 3.04 -11.60
N LEU A 45 -11.40 2.11 -10.83
CA LEU A 45 -11.51 0.68 -11.01
C LEU A 45 -11.81 0.02 -9.66
N THR A 46 -12.99 -0.58 -9.52
CA THR A 46 -13.38 -1.36 -8.34
C THR A 46 -13.58 -2.81 -8.74
N VAL A 47 -12.85 -3.74 -8.10
CA VAL A 47 -12.97 -5.18 -8.34
C VAL A 47 -13.50 -5.87 -7.09
N LYS A 48 -14.70 -6.44 -7.18
CA LYS A 48 -15.26 -7.30 -6.13
C LYS A 48 -14.83 -8.74 -6.37
N GLY A 49 -13.59 -9.06 -5.98
CA GLY A 49 -13.00 -10.38 -6.14
C GLY A 49 -11.47 -10.34 -6.09
N ALA A 50 -10.83 -11.45 -6.47
CA ALA A 50 -9.38 -11.53 -6.57
C ALA A 50 -8.90 -10.97 -7.92
N ILE A 51 -7.78 -10.24 -7.89
CA ILE A 51 -7.04 -9.83 -9.10
C ILE A 51 -5.85 -10.77 -9.24
N HIS A 52 -5.79 -11.52 -10.34
CA HIS A 52 -4.62 -12.33 -10.69
C HIS A 52 -3.81 -11.57 -11.75
N THR A 53 -2.64 -11.08 -11.36
CA THR A 53 -1.72 -10.31 -12.19
C THR A 53 -0.29 -10.80 -11.97
N GLN A 54 0.60 -10.56 -12.93
CA GLN A 54 2.02 -10.89 -12.79
C GLN A 54 2.77 -9.86 -11.92
N GLU A 55 2.38 -8.58 -12.03
CA GLU A 55 3.02 -7.49 -11.29
C GLU A 55 2.02 -6.34 -11.08
N VAL A 56 2.23 -5.58 -10.01
CA VAL A 56 1.54 -4.31 -9.74
C VAL A 56 2.61 -3.26 -9.50
N LEU A 57 2.72 -2.31 -10.42
CA LEU A 57 3.55 -1.13 -10.24
C LEU A 57 2.70 -0.04 -9.58
N VAL A 58 3.21 0.52 -8.49
CA VAL A 58 2.51 1.52 -7.69
C VAL A 58 3.36 2.77 -7.62
N ASP A 59 2.90 3.84 -8.28
CA ASP A 59 3.60 5.12 -8.27
C ASP A 59 3.54 5.78 -6.90
N LEU A 60 4.68 6.31 -6.47
CA LEU A 60 4.78 6.96 -5.17
C LEU A 60 4.10 8.34 -5.18
N ASP A 61 4.09 9.05 -6.31
CA ASP A 61 3.48 10.38 -6.50
C ASP A 61 3.55 11.28 -5.26
N GLY A 62 4.76 11.71 -4.90
CA GLY A 62 5.03 12.52 -3.73
C GLY A 62 5.13 11.77 -2.39
N ALA A 63 4.83 10.46 -2.35
CA ALA A 63 5.15 9.64 -1.18
C ALA A 63 6.67 9.46 -1.06
N VAL A 64 7.14 9.49 0.18
CA VAL A 64 8.57 9.48 0.50
C VAL A 64 8.97 8.10 1.00
N ALA A 65 10.04 7.54 0.44
CA ALA A 65 10.66 6.32 0.96
C ALA A 65 11.19 6.55 2.39
N PRO A 66 11.13 5.54 3.26
CA PRO A 66 11.40 5.71 4.67
C PRO A 66 12.88 5.86 5.05
N ASP A 67 13.78 6.11 4.09
CA ASP A 67 15.21 6.40 4.31
C ASP A 67 15.47 7.45 5.42
N TYR A 68 14.49 8.30 5.70
CA TYR A 68 14.48 9.20 6.86
C TYR A 68 14.73 8.51 8.21
N VAL A 69 14.46 7.20 8.34
CA VAL A 69 14.72 6.43 9.57
C VAL A 69 16.21 6.43 9.86
N PHE A 70 17.02 6.06 8.87
CA PHE A 70 18.48 6.05 9.00
C PHE A 70 19.06 7.45 9.09
N GLU A 71 18.58 8.40 8.29
CA GLU A 71 19.01 9.79 8.37
C GLU A 71 18.78 10.36 9.78
N LYS A 72 17.58 10.15 10.34
CA LYS A 72 17.26 10.61 11.69
C LYS A 72 18.15 9.96 12.74
N TYR A 73 18.37 8.65 12.65
CA TYR A 73 19.16 7.90 13.62
C TYR A 73 20.64 8.31 13.63
N TYR A 74 21.26 8.41 12.45
CA TYR A 74 22.70 8.71 12.35
C TYR A 74 23.03 10.20 12.34
N ASN A 75 22.16 11.05 11.76
CA ASN A 75 22.42 12.48 11.58
C ASN A 75 21.60 13.37 12.54
N GLY A 76 20.63 12.80 13.28
CA GLY A 76 19.72 13.54 14.16
C GLY A 76 18.61 14.31 13.42
N PHE A 77 18.65 14.34 12.09
CA PHE A 77 17.75 15.11 11.23
C PHE A 77 17.52 14.39 9.90
N SER A 78 16.32 14.54 9.34
CA SER A 78 15.99 14.10 7.99
C SER A 78 15.16 15.17 7.29
N ALA A 79 15.59 15.60 6.11
CA ALA A 79 14.85 16.58 5.29
C ALA A 79 13.58 15.98 4.67
N LEU A 80 13.55 14.66 4.54
CA LEU A 80 12.43 13.89 3.99
C LEU A 80 11.25 13.87 4.97
N LYS A 81 11.53 13.80 6.28
CA LYS A 81 10.51 13.76 7.33
C LYS A 81 11.02 14.35 8.66
N ASN A 82 10.79 15.64 8.84
CA ASN A 82 11.29 16.40 10.00
C ASN A 82 10.69 15.96 11.35
N ASP A 83 9.43 15.53 11.33
CA ASP A 83 8.66 15.12 12.51
C ASP A 83 8.86 13.64 12.89
N TYR A 84 9.67 12.91 12.12
CA TYR A 84 9.97 11.51 12.42
C TYR A 84 10.77 11.38 13.72
N THR A 85 10.32 10.46 14.57
CA THR A 85 10.97 10.10 15.83
C THR A 85 11.23 8.60 15.86
N PHE A 86 12.49 8.24 16.10
CA PHE A 86 12.90 6.86 16.35
C PHE A 86 12.62 6.53 17.82
N LEU A 87 11.78 5.53 18.07
CA LEU A 87 11.37 5.12 19.41
C LEU A 87 12.31 4.07 19.98
N SER A 88 12.53 4.09 21.29
CA SER A 88 13.23 3.01 21.99
C SER A 88 12.37 1.75 22.09
N LEU A 89 13.00 0.59 22.27
CA LEU A 89 12.28 -0.67 22.50
C LEU A 89 11.34 -0.62 23.72
N SER A 90 11.69 0.16 24.76
CA SER A 90 10.83 0.37 25.92
C SER A 90 9.55 1.13 25.57
N GLU A 91 9.67 2.22 24.81
CA GLU A 91 8.50 3.00 24.36
C GLU A 91 7.62 2.19 23.42
N ILE A 92 8.24 1.38 22.55
CA ILE A 92 7.52 0.45 21.66
C ILE A 92 6.78 -0.60 22.49
N GLU A 93 7.41 -1.19 23.50
CA GLU A 93 6.79 -2.18 24.39
C GLU A 93 5.58 -1.57 25.12
N ASP A 94 5.71 -0.37 25.67
CA ASP A 94 4.62 0.33 26.34
C ASP A 94 3.44 0.60 25.39
N TYR A 95 3.73 0.99 24.15
CA TYR A 95 2.70 1.17 23.13
C TYR A 95 2.00 -0.16 22.80
N ILE A 96 2.76 -1.24 22.59
CA ILE A 96 2.21 -2.56 22.24
C ILE A 96 1.34 -3.10 23.39
N LYS A 97 1.79 -2.96 24.64
CA LYS A 97 0.99 -3.38 25.82
C LYS A 97 -0.36 -2.69 25.88
N LYS A 98 -0.41 -1.41 25.48
CA LYS A 98 -1.64 -0.60 25.53
C LYS A 98 -2.55 -0.81 24.31
N ASN A 99 -1.98 -0.94 23.11
CA ASN A 99 -2.74 -0.87 21.86
C ASN A 99 -2.80 -2.22 21.11
N HIS A 100 -2.00 -3.21 21.50
CA HIS A 100 -1.93 -4.54 20.87
C HIS A 100 -1.57 -4.55 19.37
N HIS A 101 -0.96 -3.49 18.87
CA HIS A 101 -0.38 -3.40 17.54
C HIS A 101 0.83 -2.46 17.57
N LEU A 102 1.62 -2.46 16.49
CA LEU A 102 2.79 -1.58 16.38
C LEU A 102 2.38 -0.11 16.18
N PRO A 103 3.19 0.86 16.62
CA PRO A 103 3.00 2.26 16.29
C PRO A 103 2.88 2.48 14.78
N LYS A 104 1.97 3.37 14.37
CA LYS A 104 1.66 3.74 12.96
C LYS A 104 1.04 2.63 12.11
N ILE A 105 1.06 1.37 12.54
CA ILE A 105 0.36 0.28 11.85
C ILE A 105 -1.11 0.31 12.28
N PRO A 106 -2.08 0.29 11.35
CA PRO A 106 -3.49 0.28 11.70
C PRO A 106 -3.84 -1.00 12.49
N SER A 107 -4.88 -0.92 13.33
CA SER A 107 -5.38 -2.10 14.03
C SER A 107 -6.10 -3.06 13.08
N ALA A 108 -6.23 -4.33 13.46
CA ALA A 108 -6.96 -5.32 12.66
C ALA A 108 -8.40 -4.87 12.35
N ALA A 109 -9.10 -4.30 13.33
CA ALA A 109 -10.45 -3.76 13.13
C ALA A 109 -10.48 -2.58 12.14
N CYS A 110 -9.45 -1.73 12.13
CA CYS A 110 -9.34 -0.65 11.15
C CYS A 110 -9.14 -1.22 9.73
N MET A 111 -8.25 -2.21 9.58
CA MET A 111 -8.00 -2.87 8.29
C MET A 111 -9.22 -3.63 7.76
N GLU A 112 -10.00 -4.25 8.65
CA GLU A 112 -11.22 -4.98 8.25
C GLU A 112 -12.30 -4.03 7.71
N ASN A 113 -12.47 -2.86 8.34
CA ASN A 113 -13.50 -1.90 7.94
C ASN A 113 -13.10 -1.04 6.73
N ASN A 114 -11.83 -0.62 6.65
CA ASN A 114 -11.37 0.35 5.66
C ASN A 114 -10.57 -0.30 4.52
N GLY A 115 -10.25 -1.58 4.62
CA GLY A 115 -9.30 -2.24 3.74
C GLY A 115 -7.85 -1.81 4.01
N VAL A 116 -6.95 -2.20 3.12
CA VAL A 116 -5.51 -1.89 3.21
C VAL A 116 -5.03 -1.32 1.89
N SER A 117 -4.43 -0.12 1.94
CA SER A 117 -3.75 0.47 0.80
C SER A 117 -2.40 -0.24 0.57
N LEU A 118 -2.22 -0.86 -0.60
CA LEU A 118 -0.99 -1.58 -0.93
C LEU A 118 0.23 -0.66 -0.87
N LYS A 119 0.10 0.57 -1.39
CA LYS A 119 1.18 1.58 -1.36
C LYS A 119 1.60 1.90 0.07
N GLU A 120 0.63 2.32 0.87
CA GLU A 120 0.86 2.83 2.21
C GLU A 120 1.38 1.73 3.14
N MET A 121 0.78 0.54 3.07
CA MET A 121 1.22 -0.59 3.87
C MET A 121 2.65 -1.02 3.51
N ASN A 122 3.02 -1.06 2.23
CA ASN A 122 4.39 -1.41 1.83
C ASN A 122 5.41 -0.37 2.34
N LEU A 123 5.10 0.92 2.27
CA LEU A 123 5.96 1.97 2.81
C LEU A 123 6.07 1.90 4.34
N LEU A 124 4.96 1.64 5.04
CA LEU A 124 4.96 1.44 6.49
C LEU A 124 5.76 0.21 6.90
N LEU A 125 5.62 -0.90 6.18
CA LEU A 125 6.39 -2.12 6.43
C LEU A 125 7.89 -1.88 6.22
N LEU A 126 8.27 -1.16 5.17
CA LEU A 126 9.68 -0.79 4.96
C LEU A 126 10.20 0.09 6.10
N GLU A 127 9.43 1.09 6.56
CA GLU A 127 9.78 1.89 7.76
C GLU A 127 10.04 0.97 8.97
N LYS A 128 9.20 -0.03 9.20
CA LYS A 128 9.36 -0.98 10.31
C LYS A 128 10.55 -1.91 10.16
N ILE A 129 10.88 -2.31 8.94
CA ILE A 129 12.08 -3.11 8.67
C ILE A 129 13.34 -2.29 8.97
N GLU A 130 13.38 -1.02 8.59
CA GLU A 130 14.51 -0.14 8.90
C GLU A 130 14.64 0.11 10.41
N GLU A 131 13.54 0.41 11.10
CA GLU A 131 13.50 0.55 12.57
C GLU A 131 14.02 -0.72 13.26
N LEU A 132 13.51 -1.89 12.86
CA LEU A 132 13.93 -3.18 13.42
C LEU A 132 15.41 -3.47 13.15
N THR A 133 15.92 -3.10 11.98
CA THR A 133 17.33 -3.28 11.62
C THR A 133 18.23 -2.46 12.53
N LEU A 134 17.85 -1.21 12.82
CA LEU A 134 18.59 -0.37 13.78
C LEU A 134 18.61 -0.98 15.18
N HIS A 135 17.45 -1.41 15.69
CA HIS A 135 17.40 -2.09 17.00
C HIS A 135 18.24 -3.37 17.03
N THR A 136 18.25 -4.14 15.94
CA THR A 136 19.08 -5.35 15.83
C THR A 136 20.57 -5.00 15.88
N ILE A 137 20.99 -3.92 15.23
CA ILE A 137 22.37 -3.41 15.29
C ILE A 137 22.72 -2.96 16.71
N GLU A 138 21.83 -2.25 17.41
CA GLU A 138 22.02 -1.84 18.81
C GLU A 138 22.18 -3.06 19.72
N GLN A 139 21.33 -4.06 19.56
CA GLN A 139 21.39 -5.32 20.32
C GLN A 139 22.71 -6.06 20.07
N GLN A 140 23.15 -6.18 18.82
CA GLN A 140 24.43 -6.83 18.50
C GLN A 140 25.61 -6.12 19.18
N LYS A 141 25.63 -4.79 19.17
CA LYS A 141 26.67 -4.01 19.87
C LYS A 141 26.68 -4.28 21.37
N GLN A 142 25.51 -4.41 21.99
CA GLN A 142 25.41 -4.75 23.41
C GLN A 142 25.92 -6.17 23.70
N ILE A 143 25.58 -7.14 22.85
CA ILE A 143 26.06 -8.52 22.96
C ILE A 143 27.59 -8.58 22.85
N ASP A 144 28.18 -7.89 21.87
CA ASP A 144 29.63 -7.87 21.67
C ASP A 144 30.36 -7.23 22.85
N LEU A 145 29.78 -6.17 23.43
CA LEU A 145 30.30 -5.53 24.64
C LEU A 145 30.25 -6.47 25.85
N LEU A 146 29.14 -7.19 26.03
CA LEU A 146 28.99 -8.15 27.13
C LEU A 146 29.99 -9.30 26.98
N ASN A 147 30.12 -9.88 25.78
CA ASN A 147 31.08 -10.94 25.50
C ASN A 147 32.54 -10.50 25.74
N SER A 148 32.88 -9.27 25.34
CA SER A 148 34.21 -8.70 25.59
C SER A 148 34.50 -8.56 27.08
N ARG A 149 33.51 -8.13 27.88
CA ARG A 149 33.63 -8.04 29.34
C ARG A 149 33.78 -9.41 30.00
N LEU A 150 33.00 -10.41 29.55
CA LEU A 150 33.10 -11.78 30.05
C LEU A 150 34.50 -12.35 29.81
N LYS A 151 35.03 -12.21 28.58
CA LYS A 151 36.38 -12.69 28.25
C LYS A 151 37.47 -12.05 29.12
N ASN A 152 37.36 -10.76 29.42
CA ASN A 152 38.30 -10.07 30.30
C ASN A 152 38.20 -10.57 31.74
N LEU A 153 37.00 -10.86 32.25
CA LEU A 153 36.81 -11.42 33.60
C LEU A 153 37.34 -12.86 33.70
N GLU A 154 37.16 -13.66 32.66
CA GLU A 154 37.71 -15.02 32.59
C GLU A 154 39.23 -15.04 32.47
N SER A 155 39.84 -14.03 31.84
CA SER A 155 41.30 -13.94 31.70
C SER A 155 42.00 -13.41 32.96
N ASN A 156 41.27 -12.78 33.87
CA ASN A 156 41.79 -12.21 35.13
C ASN A 156 41.58 -13.12 36.35
N ASN A 157 40.95 -14.28 36.18
CA ASN A 157 40.82 -15.35 37.19
C ASN A 157 41.73 -16.52 36.84
#